data_AF-A0AA51UH06-F1
#
_entry.id   AF-A0AA51UH06-F1
#
_cell.length_a   1.000
_cell.length_b   1.000
_cell.length_c   1.000
_cell.angle_alpha   90.00
_cell.angle_beta   90.00
_cell.angle_gamma   90.00
#
_symmetry.space_group_name_H-M   'P 1'
#
loop_
_entity.id
_entity.type
_entity.pdbx_description
1 polymer ?
#
loop_
_entity_poly.entity_id
_entity_poly.type
_entity_poly.pdbx_seq_one_letter_code
_entity_poly.pdbx_strand_id
1 'polypeptide(L)'
;MSYVLWNSNNYYSFKGGVNIADKNSKVSENVPGPYYVDESCISCQICTDEAPDHFKMADNNSTSYVFKQPENDEEKKLCEKTLSICPVDAIGNDG
;
A
#
# COMPACT_ATOMS: atom_id res chain seq x y z
N MET A 1 27.61 32.53 -9.80
CA MET A 1 26.14 32.55 -9.97
C MET A 1 25.67 31.12 -10.23
N SER A 2 25.13 30.48 -9.21
CA SER A 2 24.60 29.11 -9.30
C SER A 2 23.27 29.14 -10.05
N TYR A 3 23.26 28.63 -11.28
CA TYR A 3 22.01 28.25 -11.94
C TYR A 3 21.79 26.77 -11.67
N VAL A 4 20.80 26.50 -10.82
CA VAL A 4 20.21 25.19 -10.57
C VAL A 4 19.78 24.62 -11.91
N LEU A 5 20.51 23.62 -12.40
CA LEU A 5 20.05 22.79 -13.50
C LEU A 5 18.86 22.00 -12.98
N TRP A 6 17.67 22.27 -13.49
CA TRP A 6 16.48 21.45 -13.27
C TRP A 6 16.71 20.10 -13.97
N ASN A 7 17.46 19.23 -13.31
CA ASN A 7 17.52 17.82 -13.63
C ASN A 7 16.28 17.21 -12.97
N SER A 8 15.31 16.79 -13.79
CA SER A 8 14.03 16.19 -13.41
C SER A 8 14.15 14.82 -12.69
N ASN A 9 15.30 14.53 -12.09
CA ASN A 9 15.65 13.26 -11.47
C ASN A 9 15.95 13.42 -9.97
N ASN A 10 15.14 14.22 -9.26
CA ASN A 10 15.21 14.29 -7.80
C ASN A 10 13.83 14.39 -7.18
N TYR A 11 13.20 13.22 -7.01
CA TYR A 11 12.52 12.93 -5.77
C TYR A 11 12.76 11.43 -5.46
N TYR A 12 13.80 11.19 -4.65
CA TYR A 12 14.07 9.95 -3.89
C TYR A 12 14.50 8.68 -4.67
N SER A 13 15.76 8.68 -5.11
CA SER A 13 16.57 7.45 -5.14
C SER A 13 17.40 7.35 -3.85
N PHE A 14 16.89 6.61 -2.86
CA PHE A 14 17.70 6.05 -1.77
C PHE A 14 17.29 4.60 -1.53
N LYS A 15 18.17 3.68 -1.94
CA LYS A 15 18.15 2.21 -1.73
C LYS A 15 17.05 1.49 -2.54
N GLY A 16 17.34 0.58 -3.46
CA GLY A 16 18.14 -0.62 -3.22
C GLY A 16 17.30 -1.69 -2.49
N GLY A 17 16.20 -2.12 -3.10
CA GLY A 17 15.30 -3.17 -2.59
C GLY A 17 13.83 -2.73 -2.66
N VAL A 18 12.99 -3.52 -3.34
CA VAL A 18 11.52 -3.39 -3.31
C VAL A 18 11.10 -3.34 -1.84
N ASN A 19 10.48 -2.24 -1.37
CA ASN A 19 10.00 -2.12 0.01
C ASN A 19 8.72 -2.94 0.15
N ILE A 20 8.85 -4.26 0.18
CA ILE A 20 7.74 -5.15 0.51
C ILE A 20 7.18 -4.76 1.88
N ALA A 21 5.85 -4.72 2.00
CA ALA A 21 5.16 -4.49 3.27
C ALA A 21 5.71 -5.40 4.38
N ASP A 22 5.93 -4.85 5.57
CA ASP A 22 6.44 -5.63 6.70
C ASP A 22 5.31 -6.36 7.43
N LYS A 23 5.30 -7.70 7.34
CA LYS A 23 4.35 -8.55 8.04
C LYS A 23 4.36 -8.42 9.56
N ASN A 24 5.45 -7.94 10.16
CA ASN A 24 5.56 -7.69 11.60
C ASN A 24 4.96 -6.35 12.00
N SER A 25 4.83 -5.41 11.06
CA SER A 25 4.25 -4.08 11.25
C SER A 25 2.89 -3.95 10.59
N LYS A 26 2.13 -5.05 10.48
CA LYS A 26 0.76 -5.02 9.97
C LYS A 26 -0.17 -4.29 10.93
N VAL A 27 -1.02 -3.43 10.37
CA VAL A 27 -2.06 -2.71 11.12
C VAL A 27 -2.97 -3.73 11.82
N SER A 28 -3.31 -3.48 13.08
CA SER A 28 -4.09 -4.43 13.90
C SER A 28 -5.52 -4.68 13.40
N GLU A 29 -6.04 -3.72 12.64
CA GLU A 29 -7.38 -3.69 12.07
C GLU A 29 -7.51 -4.59 10.82
N ASN A 30 -6.39 -5.05 10.26
CA ASN A 30 -6.42 -5.99 9.15
C ASN A 30 -7.10 -7.30 9.55
N VAL A 31 -8.03 -7.77 8.72
CA VAL A 31 -8.57 -9.12 8.88
C VAL A 31 -7.51 -10.18 8.59
N PRO A 32 -7.52 -11.32 9.30
CA PRO A 32 -6.55 -12.39 9.08
C PRO A 32 -6.64 -12.93 7.65
N GLY A 33 -5.52 -13.01 6.97
CA GLY A 33 -5.44 -13.53 5.61
C GLY A 33 -4.12 -13.18 4.93
N PRO A 34 -4.01 -13.50 3.62
CA PRO A 34 -2.79 -13.26 2.84
C PRO A 34 -2.55 -11.76 2.63
N TYR A 35 -3.59 -10.96 2.40
CA TYR A 35 -3.46 -9.53 2.17
C TYR A 35 -3.48 -8.75 3.48
N TYR A 36 -2.56 -7.79 3.63
CA TYR A 36 -2.50 -6.91 4.78
C TYR A 36 -1.91 -5.55 4.38
N VAL A 37 -2.22 -4.54 5.18
CA VAL A 37 -1.57 -3.23 5.10
C VAL A 37 -0.66 -3.05 6.31
N ASP A 38 0.56 -2.56 6.09
CA ASP A 38 1.50 -2.25 7.15
C ASP A 38 1.40 -0.79 7.64
N GLU A 39 2.11 -0.50 8.73
CA GLU A 39 2.21 0.84 9.31
C GLU A 39 2.99 1.83 8.43
N SER A 40 3.61 1.39 7.33
CA SER A 40 4.25 2.25 6.33
C SER A 40 3.23 2.98 5.45
N CYS A 41 1.94 2.65 5.58
CA CYS A 41 0.84 3.30 4.86
C CYS A 41 0.79 4.81 5.13
N ILE A 42 0.86 5.60 4.07
CA ILE A 42 0.79 7.07 4.10
C ILE A 42 -0.63 7.63 3.85
N SER A 43 -1.67 6.79 4.00
CA SER A 43 -3.08 7.14 3.76
C SER A 43 -3.36 7.89 2.44
N CYS A 44 -2.70 7.48 1.36
CA CYS A 44 -2.90 8.06 0.01
C CYS A 44 -4.28 7.76 -0.62
N GLN A 45 -5.09 6.88 0.00
CA GLN A 45 -6.46 6.52 -0.39
C GLN A 45 -6.64 5.82 -1.76
N ILE A 46 -5.55 5.57 -2.50
CA ILE A 46 -5.65 4.87 -3.79
C ILE A 46 -6.23 3.45 -3.63
N CYS A 47 -5.89 2.76 -2.54
CA CYS A 47 -6.42 1.43 -2.28
C CYS A 47 -7.92 1.39 -1.99
N THR A 48 -8.46 2.42 -1.34
CA THR A 48 -9.89 2.56 -1.10
C THR A 48 -10.65 2.98 -2.36
N ASP A 49 -9.99 3.64 -3.32
CA ASP A 49 -10.58 4.01 -4.60
C ASP A 49 -10.61 2.84 -5.59
N GLU A 50 -9.52 2.07 -5.68
CA GLU A 50 -9.40 0.92 -6.58
C GLU A 50 -10.13 -0.31 -6.07
N ALA A 51 -10.14 -0.54 -4.75
CA ALA A 51 -10.73 -1.71 -4.11
C ALA A 51 -11.48 -1.35 -2.81
N PRO A 52 -12.57 -0.56 -2.91
CA PRO A 52 -13.38 -0.12 -1.76
C PRO A 52 -14.04 -1.29 -1.00
N ASP A 53 -14.21 -2.44 -1.66
CA ASP A 53 -14.82 -3.63 -1.08
C ASP A 53 -13.84 -4.47 -0.24
N HIS A 54 -12.54 -4.13 -0.26
CA HIS A 54 -11.48 -4.85 0.46
C HIS A 54 -10.68 -3.98 1.42
N PHE A 55 -10.40 -2.74 1.02
CA PHE A 55 -9.62 -1.79 1.79
C PHE A 55 -10.53 -0.72 2.38
N LYS A 56 -10.29 -0.38 3.64
CA LYS A 56 -10.98 0.70 4.33
C LYS A 56 -9.96 1.56 5.08
N MET A 57 -10.29 2.83 5.22
CA MET A 57 -9.49 3.75 6.02
C MET A 57 -9.86 3.60 7.50
N ALA A 58 -8.86 3.64 8.38
CA ALA A 58 -9.05 3.67 9.83
C ALA A 58 -9.80 4.93 10.26
N ASP A 59 -10.53 4.88 11.37
CA ASP A 59 -11.36 5.99 11.86
C ASP A 59 -10.55 7.26 12.18
N ASN A 60 -9.25 7.09 12.43
CA ASN A 60 -8.29 8.17 12.66
C ASN A 60 -7.67 8.72 11.36
N ASN A 61 -8.05 8.19 10.19
CA ASN A 61 -7.48 8.45 8.87
C ASN A 61 -5.94 8.36 8.80
N SER A 62 -5.31 7.66 9.74
CA SER A 62 -3.85 7.56 9.80
C SER A 62 -3.32 6.42 8.94
N THR A 63 -4.09 5.33 8.81
CA THR A 63 -3.70 4.16 8.01
C THR A 63 -4.91 3.62 7.24
N SER A 64 -4.63 2.83 6.21
CA SER A 64 -5.63 1.96 5.60
C SER A 64 -5.42 0.53 6.10
N TYR A 65 -6.47 -0.28 6.06
CA TYR A 65 -6.42 -1.68 6.45
C TYR A 65 -7.32 -2.52 5.54
N VAL A 66 -6.99 -3.80 5.43
CA VAL A 66 -7.83 -4.80 4.76
C VAL A 66 -8.96 -5.17 5.70
N PHE A 67 -10.20 -4.83 5.35
CA PHE A 67 -11.37 -5.21 6.15
C PHE A 67 -12.06 -6.48 5.61
N LYS A 68 -11.81 -6.86 4.35
CA LYS A 68 -12.32 -8.08 3.72
C LYS A 68 -11.27 -8.69 2.80
N GLN A 69 -10.96 -9.97 3.01
CA GLN A 69 -10.08 -10.74 2.11
C GLN A 69 -10.80 -11.08 0.81
N PRO A 70 -10.09 -11.14 -0.33
CA PRO A 70 -10.69 -11.54 -1.60
C PRO A 70 -11.09 -13.03 -1.57
N GLU A 71 -12.33 -13.32 -1.97
CA GLU A 71 -12.91 -14.68 -1.96
C GLU A 71 -12.89 -15.33 -3.35
N ASN A 72 -12.77 -14.52 -4.41
CA ASN A 72 -12.81 -14.96 -5.80
C ASN A 72 -11.60 -14.41 -6.60
N ASP A 73 -11.38 -14.97 -7.78
CA ASP A 73 -10.20 -14.62 -8.60
C ASP A 73 -10.26 -13.19 -9.17
N GLU A 74 -11.45 -12.60 -9.31
CA GLU A 74 -11.61 -11.21 -9.73
C GLU A 74 -11.19 -10.24 -8.64
N GLU A 75 -11.65 -10.46 -7.40
CA GLU A 75 -11.25 -9.70 -6.22
C GLU A 75 -9.75 -9.82 -5.97
N LYS A 76 -9.16 -11.02 -6.13
CA LYS A 76 -7.70 -11.20 -6.03
C LYS A 76 -6.94 -10.34 -7.03
N LYS A 77 -7.36 -10.29 -8.29
CA LYS A 77 -6.74 -9.41 -9.30
C LYS A 77 -6.85 -7.94 -8.91
N LEU A 78 -7.95 -7.53 -8.27
CA LEU A 78 -8.13 -6.18 -7.76
C LEU A 78 -7.12 -5.86 -6.64
N CYS A 79 -6.95 -6.78 -5.69
CA CYS A 79 -5.97 -6.66 -4.62
C CYS A 79 -4.53 -6.63 -5.17
N GLU A 80 -4.19 -7.50 -6.12
CA GLU A 80 -2.88 -7.52 -6.80
C GLU A 80 -2.62 -6.22 -7.58
N LYS A 81 -3.64 -5.71 -8.29
CA LYS A 81 -3.55 -4.41 -8.97
C LYS A 81 -3.29 -3.30 -7.95
N THR A 82 -4.03 -3.28 -6.85
CA THR A 82 -3.88 -2.29 -5.79
C THR A 82 -2.49 -2.33 -5.15
N LEU A 83 -1.95 -3.53 -4.94
CA LEU A 83 -0.58 -3.75 -4.48
C LEU A 83 0.43 -3.09 -5.44
N SER A 84 0.27 -3.30 -6.75
CA SER A 84 1.18 -2.72 -7.76
C SER A 84 1.09 -1.20 -7.92
N ILE A 85 0.00 -0.59 -7.47
CA ILE A 85 -0.24 0.86 -7.57
C ILE A 85 0.23 1.58 -6.30
N CYS A 86 0.43 0.86 -5.18
CA CYS A 86 0.79 1.46 -3.91
C CYS A 86 2.14 2.20 -4.03
N PRO A 87 2.20 3.54 -3.86
CA PRO A 87 3.42 4.30 -4.08
C PRO A 87 4.52 4.05 -3.04
N VAL A 88 4.14 3.46 -1.91
CA VAL A 88 5.02 3.13 -0.78
C VAL A 88 5.07 1.62 -0.51
N ASP A 89 4.47 0.81 -1.39
CA ASP A 89 4.44 -0.66 -1.29
C ASP A 89 3.97 -1.19 0.10
N ALA A 90 3.12 -0.42 0.80
CA ALA A 90 2.60 -0.73 2.14
C ALA A 90 1.61 -1.91 2.17
N ILE A 91 1.22 -2.43 1.01
CA ILE A 91 0.27 -3.54 0.88
C ILE A 91 1.05 -4.82 0.61
N GLY A 92 0.93 -5.79 1.51
CA GLY A 92 1.58 -7.08 1.43
C GLY A 92 0.64 -8.20 1.02
N ASN A 93 1.22 -9.26 0.46
CA ASN A 93 0.57 -10.55 0.23
C ASN A 93 1.50 -11.68 0.73
N ASP A 94 1.13 -12.39 1.80
CA ASP A 94 1.93 -13.47 2.41
C ASP A 94 1.72 -14.87 1.77
N GLY A 95 0.93 -14.98 0.70
CA GLY A 95 0.71 -16.22 -0.06
C GLY A 95 -0.15 -17.26 0.66
#